data_AF-A0A820LIK6-F1
#
_entry.id   AF-A0A820LIK6-F1
#
_cell.length_a   1.000
_cell.length_b   1.000
_cell.length_c   1.000
_cell.angle_alpha   90.00
_cell.angle_beta   90.00
_cell.angle_gamma   90.00
#
_symmetry.space_group_name_H-M   'P 1'
#
loop_
_entity.id
_entity.type
_entity.pdbx_description
1 polymer ?
#
loop_
_entity_poly.entity_id
_entity_poly.type
_entity_poly.pdbx_seq_one_letter_code
_entity_poly.pdbx_strand_id
1 'polypeptide(L)'
;MYTKFELLPNEIVIECFQYLTAADIFYSFDQLTYHLHTLIRSILLHINFQNIQKSIFDGFCHRIAINPEIKSQIISLQLANKDACEQIQAFLSLVPLNELVHLRSLILINLNADIAKQIKIMLSFLTNLSCS
;
A
#
# COMPACT_ATOMS: atom_id res chain seq x y z
N MET A 1 13.77 2.43 27.29
CA MET A 1 12.77 3.32 27.89
C MET A 1 11.47 3.04 27.15
N TYR A 2 10.51 2.34 27.77
CA TYR A 2 9.26 2.01 27.10
C TYR A 2 8.40 3.28 27.01
N THR A 3 7.88 3.57 25.84
CA THR A 3 6.87 4.62 25.71
C THR A 3 5.55 4.10 26.23
N LYS A 4 4.71 4.94 26.85
CA LYS A 4 3.39 4.51 27.40
C LYS A 4 2.50 3.82 26.35
N PHE A 5 2.76 4.09 25.07
CA PHE A 5 2.10 3.48 23.93
C PHE A 5 2.37 1.97 23.81
N GLU A 6 3.56 1.50 24.20
CA GLU A 6 3.93 0.07 24.14
C GLU A 6 3.32 -0.77 25.27
N LEU A 7 2.61 -0.13 26.20
CA LEU A 7 1.83 -0.81 27.23
C LEU A 7 0.39 -1.10 26.78
N LEU A 8 -0.03 -0.57 25.64
CA LEU A 8 -1.33 -0.84 25.07
C LEU A 8 -1.39 -2.29 24.55
N PRO A 9 -2.51 -2.99 24.69
CA PRO A 9 -2.73 -4.26 24.01
C PRO A 9 -2.59 -4.11 22.50
N ASN A 10 -2.07 -5.13 21.83
CA ASN A 10 -1.85 -5.16 20.38
C ASN A 10 -3.12 -4.79 19.62
N GLU A 11 -4.27 -5.26 20.09
CA GLU A 11 -5.58 -5.05 19.48
C GLU A 11 -5.93 -3.56 19.45
N ILE A 12 -5.62 -2.82 20.52
CA ILE A 12 -5.88 -1.38 20.59
C ILE A 12 -4.97 -0.62 19.64
N VAL A 13 -3.69 -1.01 19.56
CA VAL A 13 -2.73 -0.37 18.65
C VAL A 13 -3.12 -0.63 17.19
N ILE A 14 -3.51 -1.86 16.85
CA ILE A 14 -4.01 -2.23 15.52
C ILE A 14 -5.27 -1.43 15.17
N GLU A 15 -6.20 -1.29 16.11
CA GLU A 15 -7.42 -0.51 15.93
C GLU A 15 -7.07 0.97 15.64
N CYS A 16 -6.11 1.56 16.37
CA CYS A 16 -5.63 2.91 16.10
C CYS A 16 -5.03 3.05 14.69
N PHE A 17 -4.32 2.03 14.19
CA PHE A 17 -3.75 2.06 12.84
C PHE A 17 -4.79 2.09 11.73
N GLN A 18 -6.02 1.62 11.96
CA GLN A 18 -7.10 1.70 10.96
C GLN A 18 -7.49 3.16 10.63
N TYR A 19 -7.18 4.12 11.51
CA TYR A 19 -7.43 5.55 11.29
C TYR A 19 -6.28 6.28 10.59
N LEU A 20 -5.18 5.58 10.28
CA LEU A 20 -3.99 6.14 9.67
C LEU A 20 -3.82 5.61 8.24
N THR A 21 -3.16 6.39 7.37
CA THR A 21 -2.77 5.86 6.06
C THR A 21 -1.59 4.90 6.23
N ALA A 22 -1.42 3.99 5.25
CA ALA A 22 -0.22 3.14 5.22
C ALA A 22 1.06 3.98 5.29
N ALA A 23 1.13 5.09 4.56
CA ALA A 23 2.29 5.98 4.64
C ALA A 23 2.52 6.50 6.07
N ASP A 24 1.48 6.95 6.78
CA ASP A 24 1.59 7.43 8.17
C ASP A 24 2.12 6.34 9.10
N ILE A 25 1.59 5.12 9.00
CA ILE A 25 2.01 3.97 9.82
C ILE A 25 3.50 3.70 9.61
N PHE A 26 3.91 3.57 8.35
CA PHE A 26 5.27 3.16 8.02
C PHE A 26 6.30 4.27 8.27
N TYR A 27 5.98 5.53 7.99
CA TYR A 27 6.92 6.62 8.24
C TYR A 27 7.03 6.99 9.72
N SER A 28 5.95 6.80 10.48
CA SER A 28 5.93 7.23 11.89
C SER A 28 6.31 6.12 12.85
N PHE A 29 5.96 4.86 12.57
CA PHE A 29 6.05 3.78 13.57
C PHE A 29 6.96 2.61 13.18
N ASP A 30 7.23 2.41 11.88
CA ASP A 30 8.08 1.29 11.47
C ASP A 30 9.52 1.51 11.96
N GLN A 31 10.10 0.47 12.56
CA GLN A 31 11.43 0.48 13.18
C GLN A 31 11.59 1.36 14.43
N LEU A 32 10.51 1.95 14.98
CA LEU A 32 10.60 2.65 16.26
C LEU A 32 11.01 1.72 17.39
N THR A 33 10.33 0.57 17.49
CA THR A 33 10.69 -0.52 18.39
C THR A 33 10.45 -1.86 17.73
N TYR A 34 11.13 -2.90 18.21
CA TYR A 34 10.96 -4.27 17.71
C TYR A 34 9.49 -4.69 17.76
N HIS A 35 8.80 -4.36 18.86
CA HIS A 35 7.40 -4.69 19.05
C HIS A 35 6.50 -4.04 17.97
N LEU A 36 6.63 -2.73 17.76
CA LEU A 36 5.84 -2.03 16.74
C LEU A 36 6.20 -2.50 15.33
N HIS A 37 7.47 -2.76 15.07
CA HIS A 37 7.90 -3.31 13.79
C HIS A 37 7.20 -4.65 13.49
N THR A 38 7.22 -5.60 14.43
CA THR A 38 6.53 -6.89 14.28
C THR A 38 5.01 -6.71 14.13
N LEU A 39 4.41 -5.80 14.89
CA LEU A 39 2.98 -5.52 14.83
C LEU A 39 2.57 -4.90 13.49
N ILE A 40 3.35 -3.94 12.98
CA ILE A 40 3.11 -3.33 11.67
C ILE A 40 3.24 -4.37 10.55
N ARG A 41 4.03 -5.43 10.73
CA ARG A 41 4.14 -6.53 9.75
C ARG A 41 3.00 -7.54 9.80
N SER A 42 2.16 -7.54 10.85
CA SER A 42 1.03 -8.47 10.96
C SER A 42 -0.29 -7.88 10.44
N ILE A 43 -0.36 -6.57 10.17
CA ILE A 43 -1.58 -5.93 9.68
C ILE A 43 -1.75 -6.07 8.17
N LEU A 44 -3.00 -6.04 7.72
CA LEU A 44 -3.38 -6.02 6.31
C LEU A 44 -3.53 -4.56 5.85
N LEU A 45 -2.91 -4.23 4.73
CA LEU A 45 -2.83 -2.84 4.25
C LEU A 45 -3.88 -2.56 3.18
N HIS A 46 -4.60 -1.47 3.43
CA HIS A 46 -5.48 -0.83 2.47
C HIS A 46 -4.84 0.48 2.00
N ILE A 47 -4.29 0.48 0.79
CA ILE A 47 -3.55 1.62 0.26
C ILE A 47 -4.47 2.46 -0.61
N ASN A 48 -4.59 3.74 -0.26
CA ASN A 48 -5.29 4.74 -1.06
C ASN A 48 -4.37 5.91 -1.41
N PHE A 49 -4.05 6.04 -2.70
CA PHE A 49 -3.22 7.13 -3.23
C PHE A 49 -4.02 8.24 -3.94
N GLN A 50 -5.36 8.22 -3.89
CA GLN A 50 -6.19 9.17 -4.64
C GLN A 50 -5.95 10.65 -4.25
N ASN A 51 -5.60 10.92 -3.00
CA ASN A 51 -5.40 12.26 -2.45
C ASN A 51 -4.07 12.39 -1.68
N ILE A 52 -3.01 11.74 -2.18
CA ILE A 52 -1.68 11.80 -1.54
C ILE A 52 -0.77 12.84 -2.22
N GLN A 53 0.12 13.45 -1.44
CA GLN A 53 1.17 14.31 -1.99
C GLN A 53 2.19 13.47 -2.77
N LYS A 54 2.70 14.01 -3.89
CA LYS A 54 3.64 13.31 -4.77
C LYS A 54 4.91 12.85 -4.04
N SER A 55 5.50 13.68 -3.18
CA SER A 55 6.69 13.31 -2.39
C SER A 55 6.47 12.09 -1.50
N ILE A 56 5.31 12.01 -0.85
CA ILE A 56 4.93 10.88 0.01
C ILE A 56 4.67 9.65 -0.85
N PHE A 57 4.00 9.81 -1.99
CA PHE A 57 3.79 8.72 -2.95
C PHE A 57 5.10 8.13 -3.46
N ASP A 58 6.01 8.96 -3.97
CA ASP A 58 7.28 8.52 -4.54
C ASP A 58 8.13 7.78 -3.49
N GLY A 59 8.22 8.35 -2.29
CA GLY A 59 8.95 7.73 -1.17
C GLY A 59 8.33 6.39 -0.75
N PHE A 60 7.00 6.31 -0.68
CA PHE A 60 6.32 5.10 -0.23
C PHE A 60 6.36 4.01 -1.30
N CYS A 61 6.25 4.36 -2.58
CA CYS A 61 6.45 3.43 -3.69
C CYS A 61 7.85 2.82 -3.68
N HIS A 62 8.89 3.63 -3.45
CA HIS A 62 10.26 3.13 -3.32
C HIS A 62 10.38 2.12 -2.16
N ARG A 63 9.73 2.41 -1.03
CA ARG A 63 9.72 1.51 0.14
C ARG A 63 9.02 0.19 -0.15
N ILE A 64 7.87 0.22 -0.84
CA ILE A 64 7.17 -1.00 -1.26
C ILE A 64 8.07 -1.81 -2.20
N ALA A 65 8.70 -1.17 -3.18
CA ALA A 65 9.53 -1.84 -4.19
C ALA A 65 10.67 -2.66 -3.58
N ILE A 66 11.32 -2.15 -2.53
CA ILE A 66 12.45 -2.81 -1.88
C ILE A 66 12.07 -3.75 -0.73
N ASN A 67 10.82 -3.70 -0.24
CA ASN A 67 10.39 -4.48 0.93
C ASN A 67 9.32 -5.53 0.56
N PRO A 68 9.69 -6.82 0.44
CA PRO A 68 8.75 -7.87 0.07
C PRO A 68 7.69 -8.14 1.14
N GLU A 69 7.97 -7.86 2.41
CA GLU A 69 6.97 -8.01 3.48
C GLU A 69 5.84 -6.99 3.29
N ILE A 70 6.16 -5.75 2.95
CA ILE A 70 5.13 -4.74 2.68
C ILE A 70 4.26 -5.17 1.50
N LYS A 71 4.87 -5.72 0.43
CA LYS A 71 4.13 -6.22 -0.74
C LYS A 71 3.12 -7.30 -0.37
N SER A 72 3.48 -8.24 0.50
CA SER A 72 2.57 -9.30 0.92
C SER A 72 1.43 -8.77 1.79
N GLN A 73 1.63 -7.67 2.53
CA GLN A 73 0.57 -7.10 3.35
C GLN A 73 -0.53 -6.37 2.56
N ILE A 74 -0.28 -5.99 1.30
CA ILE A 74 -1.21 -5.18 0.50
C ILE A 74 -2.40 -6.03 0.02
N ILE A 75 -3.59 -5.72 0.54
CA ILE A 75 -4.84 -6.38 0.13
C ILE A 75 -5.68 -5.49 -0.79
N SER A 76 -5.63 -4.18 -0.61
CA SER A 76 -6.29 -3.25 -1.53
C SER A 76 -5.38 -2.11 -1.94
N LEU A 77 -5.50 -1.73 -3.20
CA LEU A 77 -4.73 -0.66 -3.82
C LEU A 77 -5.66 0.22 -4.64
N GLN A 78 -5.62 1.52 -4.35
CA GLN A 78 -6.33 2.53 -5.11
C GLN A 78 -5.34 3.56 -5.65
N LEU A 79 -5.28 3.66 -6.98
CA LEU A 79 -4.41 4.57 -7.72
C LEU A 79 -5.25 5.53 -8.56
N ALA A 80 -4.81 6.79 -8.68
CA ALA A 80 -5.51 7.78 -9.49
C ALA A 80 -4.55 8.61 -10.34
N ASN A 81 -4.79 8.67 -11.65
CA ASN A 81 -4.12 9.65 -12.48
C ASN A 81 -4.83 11.00 -12.31
N LYS A 82 -4.33 11.84 -11.40
CA LYS A 82 -4.74 13.25 -11.27
C LYS A 82 -3.64 14.18 -11.77
N ASP A 83 -4.04 15.23 -12.48
CA ASP A 83 -3.33 16.48 -12.74
C ASP A 83 -1.79 16.37 -12.80
N ALA A 84 -1.28 15.52 -13.71
CA ALA A 84 0.13 15.33 -14.06
C ALA A 84 1.00 14.35 -13.25
N CYS A 85 0.46 13.56 -12.30
CA CYS A 85 1.29 12.64 -11.52
C CYS A 85 1.42 11.21 -12.10
N GLU A 86 0.62 10.86 -13.11
CA GLU A 86 0.62 9.51 -13.77
C GLU A 86 0.83 8.34 -12.78
N GLN A 87 0.18 8.42 -11.61
CA GLN A 87 0.45 7.52 -10.48
C GLN A 87 0.32 6.04 -10.86
N ILE A 88 -0.64 5.71 -11.73
CA ILE A 88 -0.85 4.34 -12.18
C ILE A 88 0.41 3.82 -12.89
N GLN A 89 0.94 4.59 -13.85
CA GLN A 89 2.12 4.18 -14.60
C GLN A 89 3.37 4.16 -13.72
N ALA A 90 3.52 5.16 -12.84
CA ALA A 90 4.65 5.25 -11.92
C ALA A 90 4.68 4.10 -10.90
N PHE A 91 3.51 3.70 -10.39
CA PHE A 91 3.43 2.56 -9.46
C PHE A 91 3.74 1.25 -10.17
N LEU A 92 3.11 0.99 -11.33
CA LEU A 92 3.25 -0.27 -12.05
C LEU A 92 4.66 -0.50 -12.61
N SER A 93 5.40 0.56 -12.90
CA SER A 93 6.81 0.45 -13.33
C SER A 93 7.76 0.06 -12.19
N LEU A 94 7.40 0.39 -10.94
CA LEU A 94 8.20 0.10 -9.75
C LEU A 94 7.78 -1.20 -9.05
N VAL A 95 6.48 -1.47 -8.99
CA VAL A 95 5.89 -2.59 -8.26
C VAL A 95 5.01 -3.40 -9.20
N PRO A 96 5.54 -4.51 -9.75
CA PRO A 96 4.78 -5.43 -10.56
C PRO A 96 3.59 -5.99 -9.77
N LEU A 97 2.38 -5.97 -10.34
CA LEU A 97 1.17 -6.41 -9.62
C LEU A 97 1.22 -7.89 -9.22
N ASN A 98 1.95 -8.74 -9.93
CA ASN A 98 2.14 -10.15 -9.60
C ASN A 98 2.93 -10.37 -8.31
N GLU A 99 3.66 -9.37 -7.82
CA GLU A 99 4.34 -9.42 -6.52
C GLU A 99 3.39 -9.11 -5.36
N LEU A 100 2.21 -8.55 -5.64
CA LEU A 100 1.16 -8.27 -4.66
C LEU A 100 0.27 -9.50 -4.46
N VAL A 101 0.83 -10.57 -3.91
CA VAL A 101 0.23 -11.92 -3.84
C VAL A 101 -1.12 -11.99 -3.12
N HIS A 102 -1.37 -11.05 -2.21
CA HIS A 102 -2.60 -10.97 -1.41
C HIS A 102 -3.55 -9.86 -1.88
N LEU A 103 -3.25 -9.21 -3.02
CA LEU A 103 -4.11 -8.18 -3.58
C LEU A 103 -5.45 -8.78 -4.00
N ARG A 104 -6.53 -8.23 -3.43
CA ARG A 104 -7.91 -8.61 -3.69
C ARG A 104 -8.72 -7.49 -4.32
N SER A 105 -8.36 -6.24 -4.05
CA SER A 105 -9.08 -5.07 -4.58
C SER A 105 -8.12 -4.12 -5.27
N LEU A 106 -8.39 -3.81 -6.54
CA LEU A 106 -7.62 -2.85 -7.31
C LEU A 106 -8.57 -1.82 -7.92
N ILE A 107 -8.42 -0.56 -7.51
CA ILE A 107 -9.22 0.55 -8.01
C ILE A 107 -8.29 1.50 -8.76
N LEU A 108 -8.62 1.73 -10.03
CA LEU A 108 -7.84 2.58 -10.93
C LEU A 108 -8.72 3.69 -11.47
N ILE A 109 -8.40 4.93 -11.09
CA ILE A 109 -9.20 6.12 -11.42
C ILE A 109 -8.49 6.91 -12.52
N ASN A 110 -9.24 7.39 -13.51
CA ASN A 110 -8.75 8.15 -14.67
C ASN A 110 -7.73 7.36 -15.52
N LEU A 111 -8.11 6.14 -15.89
CA LEU A 111 -7.31 5.24 -16.70
C LEU A 111 -7.18 5.74 -18.15
N ASN A 112 -5.95 5.87 -18.63
CA ASN A 112 -5.68 6.11 -20.05
C ASN A 112 -5.88 4.82 -20.86
N ALA A 113 -6.36 4.94 -22.10
CA ALA A 113 -6.69 3.79 -22.95
C ALA A 113 -5.52 2.84 -23.23
N ASP A 114 -4.29 3.37 -23.33
CA ASP A 114 -3.09 2.56 -23.58
C ASP A 114 -2.67 1.77 -22.33
N ILE A 115 -2.74 2.41 -21.15
CA ILE A 115 -2.48 1.76 -19.86
C ILE A 115 -3.53 0.66 -19.60
N ALA A 116 -4.79 0.90 -19.97
CA ALA A 116 -5.85 -0.09 -19.83
C ALA A 116 -5.54 -1.41 -20.55
N LYS A 117 -4.93 -1.35 -21.75
CA LYS A 117 -4.53 -2.55 -22.49
C LYS A 117 -3.41 -3.32 -21.77
N GLN A 118 -2.40 -2.62 -21.24
CA GLN A 118 -1.30 -3.24 -20.50
C GLN A 118 -1.81 -3.92 -19.22
N ILE A 119 -2.66 -3.21 -18.46
CA ILE A 119 -3.23 -3.74 -17.23
C ILE A 119 -4.11 -4.96 -17.51
N LYS A 120 -4.87 -4.99 -18.62
CA LYS A 120 -5.68 -6.16 -18.98
C LYS A 120 -4.84 -7.43 -19.17
N ILE A 121 -3.61 -7.30 -19.65
CA ILE A 121 -2.65 -8.41 -19.76
C ILE A 121 -2.09 -8.79 -18.38
N MET A 122 -1.83 -7.82 -17.51
CA MET A 122 -1.36 -8.10 -16.14
C MET A 122 -2.44 -8.73 -15.24
N LEU A 123 -3.69 -8.33 -15.43
CA LEU A 123 -4.85 -8.82 -14.66
C LEU A 123 -5.12 -10.30 -14.92
N SER A 124 -4.77 -10.86 -16.08
CA SER A 124 -4.95 -12.30 -16.34
C SER A 124 -4.12 -13.19 -15.40
N PHE A 125 -3.14 -12.62 -14.69
CA PHE A 125 -2.33 -13.33 -13.69
C PHE A 125 -2.87 -13.18 -12.27
N LEU A 126 -3.87 -12.33 -12.04
CA LEU A 126 -4.42 -12.04 -10.72
C LEU A 126 -5.75 -12.76 -10.54
N THR A 127 -5.69 -14.01 -10.09
CA THR A 127 -6.87 -14.86 -9.87
C THR A 127 -7.72 -14.45 -8.66
N ASN A 128 -7.20 -13.57 -7.80
CA ASN A 128 -7.80 -13.22 -6.50
C ASN A 128 -8.52 -11.87 -6.47
N LEU A 129 -8.67 -11.18 -7.61
CA LEU A 129 -9.31 -9.87 -7.65
C LEU A 129 -10.83 -9.98 -7.57
N SER A 130 -11.43 -9.28 -6.61
CA SER A 130 -12.86 -9.03 -6.58
C SER A 130 -13.20 -7.83 -7.45
N CYS A 131 -14.05 -8.02 -8.46
CA CYS A 131 -14.66 -6.90 -9.19
C CYS A 131 -15.79 -6.29 -8.35
N SER A 132 -15.73 -4.99 -8.08
CA SER A 132 -16.82 -4.18 -7.51
C SER A 132 -17.21 -3.07 -8.45
#